data_AF-A0A8T2WPU9-F1
#
_entry.id   AF-A0A8T2WPU9-F1
#
_cell.length_a   1.000
_cell.length_b   1.000
_cell.length_c   1.000
_cell.angle_alpha   90.00
_cell.angle_beta   90.00
_cell.angle_gamma   90.00
#
_symmetry.space_group_name_H-M   'P 1'
#
loop_
_entity.id
_entity.type
_entity.pdbx_description
1 polymer ?
#
loop_
_entity_poly.entity_id
_entity_poly.type
_entity_poly.pdbx_seq_one_letter_code
_entity_poly.pdbx_strand_id
1 'polypeptide(L)'
;MADNLFPTKIESKSKSVQELVMNNEEPPGNYFYEDGVNGVLDSSLPVLEMPVIDISRLTSPSTSREEVEKLHSALISCGCFMSINHGITGVFLDQVRSVTAQFFALPMEDKLKYSRAVDSTEGYGNDMILSEDQILDWTDRLYLILSPEDQRQFKFWPEKPEIF
;
A
#
# COMPACT_ATOMS: atom_id res chain seq x y z
N MET A 1 15.28 -18.01 25.11
CA MET A 1 14.72 -19.04 24.22
C MET A 1 13.65 -18.35 23.41
N ALA A 2 13.82 -18.34 22.10
CA ALA A 2 12.95 -17.62 21.18
C ALA A 2 11.71 -18.48 20.92
N ASP A 3 10.54 -17.98 21.30
CA ASP A 3 9.28 -18.53 20.83
C ASP A 3 8.96 -17.85 19.50
N ASN A 4 9.15 -18.60 18.42
CA ASN A 4 8.68 -18.25 17.09
C ASN A 4 7.14 -18.22 17.09
N LEU A 5 6.55 -17.07 17.39
CA LEU A 5 5.16 -16.77 17.08
C LEU A 5 5.03 -16.37 15.61
N PHE A 6 5.20 -17.34 14.72
CA PHE A 6 4.61 -17.23 13.38
C PHE A 6 3.37 -18.13 13.38
N PRO A 7 2.15 -17.57 13.28
CA PRO A 7 0.97 -18.41 13.09
C PRO A 7 1.16 -19.25 11.83
N THR A 8 0.78 -20.52 11.93
CA THR A 8 0.80 -21.49 10.83
C THR A 8 0.06 -20.88 9.63
N LYS A 9 0.80 -20.55 8.57
CA LYS A 9 0.27 -19.86 7.38
C LYS A 9 -0.75 -20.79 6.69
N ILE A 10 -2.03 -20.51 6.86
CA ILE A 10 -3.11 -21.19 6.11
C ILE A 10 -3.27 -20.41 4.80
N GLU A 11 -2.46 -20.73 3.80
CA GLU A 11 -2.63 -20.13 2.48
C GLU A 11 -3.59 -20.98 1.65
N SER A 12 -4.87 -20.71 1.84
CA SER A 12 -5.88 -21.05 0.83
C SER A 12 -5.64 -20.13 -0.38
N LYS A 13 -5.47 -20.70 -1.57
CA LYS A 13 -5.32 -19.97 -2.82
C LYS A 13 -6.63 -19.25 -3.15
N SER A 14 -6.87 -18.13 -2.49
CA SER A 14 -8.02 -17.27 -2.68
C SER A 14 -7.89 -16.51 -4.00
N LYS A 15 -9.02 -16.30 -4.67
CA LYS A 15 -9.09 -15.46 -5.88
C LYS A 15 -8.68 -14.03 -5.51
N SER A 16 -8.00 -13.35 -6.43
CA SER A 16 -7.76 -11.91 -6.33
C SER A 16 -9.07 -11.14 -6.32
N VAL A 17 -9.08 -9.93 -5.75
CA VAL A 17 -10.28 -9.07 -5.73
C VAL A 17 -10.68 -8.73 -7.16
N GLN A 18 -9.71 -8.46 -8.03
CA GLN A 18 -9.96 -8.20 -9.44
C GLN A 18 -10.55 -9.41 -10.17
N GLU A 19 -10.18 -10.65 -9.85
CA GLU A 19 -10.84 -11.85 -10.39
C GLU A 19 -12.31 -11.93 -9.95
N LEU A 20 -12.60 -11.68 -8.67
CA LEU A 20 -13.97 -11.67 -8.17
C LEU A 20 -14.83 -10.65 -8.92
N VAL A 21 -14.30 -9.44 -9.10
CA VAL A 21 -14.98 -8.37 -9.85
C VAL A 21 -15.16 -8.74 -11.33
N MET A 22 -14.12 -9.26 -11.99
CA MET A 22 -14.19 -9.64 -13.42
C MET A 22 -15.20 -10.75 -13.70
N ASN A 23 -15.40 -11.66 -12.73
CA ASN A 23 -16.32 -12.78 -12.85
C ASN A 23 -17.73 -12.46 -12.33
N ASN A 24 -17.99 -11.23 -11.86
CA ASN A 24 -19.22 -10.84 -11.17
C ASN A 24 -19.55 -11.76 -9.97
N GLU A 25 -18.52 -12.16 -9.22
CA GLU A 25 -18.68 -12.96 -8.00
C GLU A 25 -18.95 -12.05 -6.80
N GLU A 26 -19.82 -12.49 -5.89
CA GLU A 26 -20.02 -11.78 -4.63
C GLU A 26 -18.77 -11.92 -3.74
N PRO A 27 -18.40 -10.85 -3.00
CA PRO A 27 -17.36 -10.93 -1.99
C PRO A 27 -17.65 -12.08 -1.00
N PRO A 28 -16.65 -12.91 -0.66
CA PRO A 28 -16.78 -13.83 0.45
C PRO A 28 -17.03 -13.10 1.79
N GLY A 29 -17.54 -13.84 2.79
CA GLY A 29 -17.93 -13.30 4.10
C GLY A 29 -16.82 -12.49 4.81
N ASN A 30 -15.55 -12.90 4.63
CA ASN A 30 -14.40 -12.25 5.24
C ASN A 30 -14.01 -10.90 4.61
N TYR A 31 -14.76 -10.38 3.64
CA TYR A 31 -14.64 -8.99 3.18
C TYR A 31 -15.68 -8.06 3.81
N PHE A 32 -16.62 -8.61 4.59
CA PHE A 32 -17.65 -7.84 5.29
C PHE A 32 -17.23 -7.64 6.74
N TYR A 33 -17.20 -6.37 7.14
CA TYR A 33 -16.97 -6.00 8.53
C TYR A 33 -18.32 -5.90 9.26
N GLU A 34 -18.62 -6.85 10.14
CA GLU A 34 -19.91 -6.93 10.84
C GLU A 34 -19.94 -6.22 12.22
N ASP A 35 -18.77 -5.87 12.77
CA ASP A 35 -18.67 -5.38 14.15
C ASP A 35 -18.91 -3.85 14.22
N GLY A 36 -20.19 -3.47 14.28
CA GLY A 36 -20.73 -2.10 14.13
C GLY A 36 -20.32 -1.02 15.14
N VAL A 37 -19.13 -1.06 15.74
CA VAL A 37 -18.69 -0.08 16.76
C VAL A 37 -17.89 1.09 16.17
N ASN A 38 -17.31 1.01 14.96
CA ASN A 38 -16.48 2.10 14.40
C ASN A 38 -16.61 2.34 12.88
N GLY A 39 -17.75 1.97 12.28
CA GLY A 39 -17.93 2.02 10.83
C GLY A 39 -19.09 2.89 10.35
N VAL A 40 -19.57 3.85 11.14
CA VAL A 40 -20.45 4.86 10.55
C VAL A 40 -19.55 5.70 9.65
N LEU A 41 -19.73 5.60 8.33
CA LEU A 41 -19.38 6.65 7.39
C LEU A 41 -20.29 7.85 7.70
N ASP A 42 -20.14 8.39 8.91
CA ASP A 42 -20.95 9.50 9.38
C ASP A 42 -20.41 10.74 8.69
N SER A 43 -21.29 11.38 7.92
CA SER A 43 -21.10 12.71 7.35
C SER A 43 -20.70 13.80 8.37
N SER A 44 -20.63 13.47 9.67
CA SER A 44 -20.30 14.36 10.77
C SER A 44 -18.83 14.33 11.24
N LEU A 45 -17.94 13.53 10.62
CA LEU A 45 -16.52 13.58 10.97
C LEU A 45 -15.98 15.00 10.75
N PRO A 46 -15.29 15.59 11.75
CA PRO A 46 -14.73 16.92 11.58
C PRO A 46 -13.74 16.91 10.41
N VAL A 47 -13.88 17.89 9.51
CA VAL A 47 -12.93 18.07 8.41
C VAL A 47 -11.56 18.35 9.03
N LEU A 48 -10.69 17.36 8.97
CA LEU A 48 -9.31 17.51 9.40
C LEU A 48 -8.57 18.30 8.32
N GLU A 49 -8.20 19.55 8.62
CA GLU A 49 -7.27 20.29 7.78
C GLU A 49 -5.88 19.64 7.87
N MET A 50 -5.52 18.88 6.83
CA MET A 50 -4.24 18.19 6.76
C MET A 50 -3.11 19.21 6.65
N PRO A 51 -2.14 19.23 7.59
CA PRO A 51 -1.01 20.13 7.50
C PRO A 51 -0.21 19.90 6.21
N VAL A 52 0.16 20.96 5.51
CA VAL A 52 1.01 20.90 4.30
C VAL A 52 2.44 21.31 4.67
N ILE A 53 3.41 20.42 4.50
CA ILE A 53 4.83 20.66 4.80
C ILE A 53 5.59 20.91 3.50
N ASP A 54 6.32 22.02 3.44
CA ASP A 54 7.22 22.34 2.33
C ASP A 54 8.62 21.78 2.63
N ILE A 55 8.96 20.69 1.94
CA ILE A 55 10.23 19.99 2.15
C ILE A 55 11.44 20.87 1.78
N SER A 56 11.28 21.77 0.81
CA SER A 56 12.36 22.68 0.40
C SER A 56 12.72 23.70 1.48
N ARG A 57 11.77 24.02 2.38
CA ARG A 57 11.98 24.94 3.49
C ARG A 57 12.69 24.29 4.68
N LEU A 58 12.64 22.95 4.81
CA LEU A 58 13.30 22.20 5.89
C LEU A 58 14.83 22.32 5.84
N THR A 59 15.41 22.48 4.65
CA THR A 59 16.88 22.57 4.46
C THR A 59 17.39 24.01 4.36
N SER A 60 16.49 25.00 4.25
CA SER A 60 16.84 26.41 4.12
C SER A 60 17.12 27.05 5.50
N PRO A 61 18.31 27.65 5.72
CA PRO A 61 18.68 28.21 7.02
C PRO A 61 17.74 29.29 7.56
N SER A 62 17.05 30.03 6.67
CA SER A 62 16.17 31.13 7.05
C SER A 62 14.74 30.69 7.39
N THR A 63 14.32 29.52 6.90
CA THR A 63 12.93 29.03 7.02
C THR A 63 12.81 27.70 7.76
N SER A 64 13.92 26.99 7.98
CA SER A 64 13.92 25.63 8.54
C SER A 64 13.29 25.56 9.91
N ARG A 65 13.51 26.55 10.78
CA ARG A 65 12.94 26.56 12.13
C ARG A 65 11.42 26.50 12.12
N GLU A 66 10.79 27.39 11.38
CA GLU A 66 9.33 27.48 11.27
C GLU A 66 8.74 26.20 10.67
N GLU A 67 9.36 25.69 9.60
CA GLU A 67 8.86 24.49 8.91
C GLU A 67 9.05 23.22 9.75
N VAL A 68 10.13 23.12 10.53
CA VAL A 68 10.36 22.03 11.48
C VAL A 68 9.35 22.08 12.63
N GLU A 69 9.05 23.26 13.16
CA GLU A 69 8.02 23.42 14.20
C GLU A 69 6.63 23.02 13.67
N LYS A 70 6.31 23.39 12.42
CA LYS A 70 5.09 22.96 11.73
C LYS A 70 5.01 21.45 11.54
N LEU A 71 6.09 20.82 11.07
CA LEU A 71 6.20 19.37 10.91
C LEU A 71 6.03 18.65 12.25
N HIS A 72 6.71 19.12 13.29
CA HIS A 72 6.59 18.57 14.64
C HIS A 72 5.15 18.66 15.15
N SER A 73 4.50 19.81 14.97
CA SER A 73 3.09 19.98 15.35
C SER A 73 2.17 19.01 14.60
N ALA A 74 2.37 18.82 13.30
CA ALA A 74 1.56 17.90 12.49
C ALA A 74 1.69 16.44 12.99
N LEU A 75 2.92 16.01 13.29
CA LEU A 75 3.21 14.67 13.79
C LEU A 75 2.56 14.40 15.16
N ILE A 76 2.50 15.40 16.05
CA ILE A 76 1.88 15.25 17.37
C ILE A 76 0.35 15.34 17.32
N SER A 77 -0.21 16.21 16.47
CA SER A 77 -1.65 16.47 16.45
C SER A 77 -2.43 15.43 15.67
N CYS A 78 -2.00 15.12 14.45
CA CYS A 78 -2.74 14.27 13.51
C CYS A 78 -1.95 13.05 13.02
N GLY A 79 -0.63 13.03 13.24
CA GLY A 79 0.23 11.90 12.83
C GLY A 79 0.44 11.78 11.31
N CYS A 80 -0.10 12.69 10.52
CA CYS A 80 -0.02 12.70 9.06
C CYS A 80 0.10 14.12 8.50
N PHE A 81 0.61 14.27 7.29
CA PHE A 81 0.74 15.56 6.61
C PHE A 81 0.85 15.37 5.11
N MET A 82 0.51 16.39 4.33
CA MET A 82 0.81 16.47 2.91
C MET A 82 2.19 17.09 2.73
N SER A 83 2.96 16.64 1.75
CA SER A 83 4.24 17.28 1.40
C SER A 83 4.18 17.95 0.04
N ILE A 84 4.82 19.11 -0.07
CA ILE A 84 5.04 19.83 -1.34
C ILE A 84 6.53 20.15 -1.49
N ASN A 85 6.96 20.49 -2.71
CA ASN A 85 8.35 20.81 -3.02
C ASN A 85 9.34 19.74 -2.54
N HIS A 86 8.92 18.47 -2.57
CA HIS A 86 9.68 17.29 -2.12
C HIS A 86 10.81 16.87 -3.08
N GLY A 87 11.04 17.60 -4.17
CA GLY A 87 12.13 17.36 -5.13
C GLY A 87 11.89 16.22 -6.13
N ILE A 88 10.77 15.49 -6.02
CA ILE A 88 10.37 14.47 -7.01
C ILE A 88 9.61 15.17 -8.13
N THR A 89 10.01 14.95 -9.37
CA THR A 89 9.41 15.63 -10.54
C THR A 89 8.00 15.11 -10.80
N GLY A 90 7.10 15.99 -11.27
CA GLY A 90 5.75 15.59 -11.68
C GLY A 90 5.77 14.53 -12.78
N VAL A 91 6.68 14.67 -13.75
CA VAL A 91 6.88 13.70 -14.84
C VAL A 91 7.18 12.31 -14.32
N PHE A 92 8.04 12.18 -13.30
CA PHE A 92 8.35 10.89 -12.69
C PHE A 92 7.15 10.29 -11.96
N LEU A 93 6.40 11.09 -11.19
CA LEU A 93 5.18 10.62 -10.53
C LEU A 93 4.13 10.15 -11.52
N ASP A 94 3.97 10.84 -12.65
CA ASP A 94 3.05 10.46 -13.71
C ASP A 94 3.49 9.16 -14.40
N GLN A 95 4.80 8.95 -14.57
CA GLN A 95 5.35 7.69 -15.07
C GLN A 95 5.07 6.54 -14.10
N VAL A 96 5.29 6.71 -12.80
CA VAL A 96 4.98 5.68 -11.78
C VAL A 96 3.50 5.31 -11.80
N ARG A 97 2.60 6.30 -11.86
CA ARG A 97 1.14 6.05 -11.99
C ARG A 97 0.81 5.30 -13.28
N SER A 98 1.39 5.72 -14.40
CA SER A 98 1.14 5.11 -15.71
C SER A 98 1.61 3.65 -15.77
N VAL A 99 2.83 3.38 -15.28
CA VAL A 99 3.41 2.03 -15.23
C VAL A 99 2.61 1.11 -14.33
N THR A 100 2.21 1.60 -13.15
CA THR A 100 1.37 0.86 -12.22
C THR A 100 0.02 0.50 -12.86
N ALA A 101 -0.66 1.48 -13.47
CA ALA A 101 -1.93 1.25 -14.14
C ALA A 101 -1.81 0.24 -15.29
N GLN A 102 -0.73 0.30 -16.07
CA GLN A 102 -0.45 -0.66 -17.13
C GLN A 102 -0.24 -2.08 -16.59
N PHE A 103 0.52 -2.24 -15.51
CA PHE A 103 0.70 -3.54 -14.86
C PHE A 103 -0.64 -4.14 -14.41
N PHE A 104 -1.47 -3.37 -13.70
CA PHE A 104 -2.76 -3.88 -13.22
C PHE A 104 -3.80 -4.12 -14.33
N ALA A 105 -3.62 -3.50 -15.50
CA ALA A 105 -4.40 -3.75 -16.70
C ALA A 105 -3.98 -5.02 -17.47
N LEU A 106 -2.83 -5.63 -17.15
CA LEU A 106 -2.41 -6.89 -17.76
C LEU A 106 -3.42 -8.02 -17.48
N PRO A 107 -3.47 -9.05 -18.36
CA PRO A 107 -4.22 -10.27 -18.08
C PRO A 107 -3.82 -10.90 -16.74
N MET A 108 -4.75 -11.61 -16.10
CA MET A 108 -4.50 -12.24 -14.80
C MET A 108 -3.33 -13.22 -14.85
N GLU A 109 -3.22 -14.02 -15.92
CA GLU A 109 -2.10 -14.95 -16.14
C GLU A 109 -0.73 -14.25 -16.09
N ASP A 110 -0.62 -13.04 -16.65
CA ASP A 110 0.62 -12.28 -16.63
C ASP A 110 0.95 -11.73 -15.24
N LYS A 111 -0.05 -11.31 -14.47
CA LYS A 111 0.15 -10.81 -13.10
C LYS A 111 0.50 -11.93 -12.12
N LEU A 112 -0.13 -13.09 -12.27
CA LEU A 112 0.12 -14.26 -11.43
C LEU A 112 1.55 -14.84 -11.56
N LYS A 113 2.30 -14.45 -12.60
CA LYS A 113 3.74 -14.77 -12.71
C LYS A 113 4.55 -14.15 -11.56
N TYR A 114 4.06 -13.03 -11.02
CA TYR A 114 4.70 -12.29 -9.95
C TYR A 114 4.05 -12.57 -8.59
N SER A 115 3.20 -13.60 -8.47
CA SER A 115 2.49 -13.92 -7.24
C SER A 115 3.44 -14.06 -6.04
N ARG A 116 3.01 -13.52 -4.90
CA ARG A 116 3.73 -13.69 -3.64
C ARG A 116 3.90 -15.17 -3.33
N ALA A 117 5.11 -15.57 -2.98
CA ALA A 117 5.40 -16.92 -2.52
C ALA A 117 5.00 -17.11 -1.05
N VAL A 118 4.74 -18.37 -0.64
CA VAL A 118 4.30 -18.73 0.73
C VAL A 118 5.26 -18.25 1.81
N ASP A 119 6.55 -18.14 1.51
CA ASP A 119 7.61 -17.69 2.41
C ASP A 119 8.08 -16.25 2.14
N SER A 120 7.42 -15.54 1.23
CA SER A 120 7.76 -14.17 0.83
C SER A 120 6.70 -13.17 1.30
N THR A 121 7.12 -11.93 1.55
CA THR A 121 6.24 -10.76 1.66
C THR A 121 6.11 -10.01 0.35
N GLU A 122 7.06 -10.20 -0.58
CA GLU A 122 7.10 -9.59 -1.91
C GLU A 122 6.30 -10.39 -2.94
N GLY A 123 5.72 -9.67 -3.90
CA GLY A 123 4.95 -10.19 -5.01
C GLY A 123 3.53 -9.62 -5.11
N TYR A 124 2.83 -10.06 -6.15
CA TYR A 124 1.45 -9.76 -6.45
C TYR A 124 0.49 -10.61 -5.62
N GLY A 125 -0.55 -10.00 -5.08
CA GLY A 125 -1.63 -10.67 -4.37
C GLY A 125 -2.29 -9.79 -3.30
N ASN A 126 -3.19 -10.40 -2.55
CA ASN A 126 -3.86 -9.78 -1.40
C ASN A 126 -2.98 -9.79 -0.15
N ASP A 127 -3.54 -9.34 0.97
CA ASP A 127 -2.89 -9.51 2.27
C ASP A 127 -2.68 -10.99 2.59
N MET A 128 -1.64 -11.26 3.37
CA MET A 128 -1.43 -12.61 3.88
C MET A 128 -2.59 -12.96 4.82
N ILE A 129 -3.16 -14.14 4.62
CA ILE A 129 -4.17 -14.71 5.53
C ILE A 129 -3.43 -15.32 6.71
N LEU A 130 -3.57 -14.72 7.88
CA LEU A 130 -2.93 -15.12 9.13
C LEU A 130 -3.87 -15.92 10.04
N SER A 131 -5.18 -15.80 9.85
CA SER A 131 -6.22 -16.52 10.59
C SER A 131 -7.49 -16.70 9.77
N GLU A 132 -8.32 -17.68 10.11
CA GLU A 132 -9.59 -17.96 9.43
C GLU A 132 -10.60 -16.80 9.58
N ASP A 133 -10.62 -16.15 10.74
CA ASP A 133 -11.55 -15.05 11.07
C ASP A 133 -11.02 -13.66 10.63
N GLN A 134 -9.97 -13.61 9.82
CA GLN A 134 -9.39 -12.34 9.38
C GLN A 134 -10.30 -11.63 8.38
N ILE A 135 -10.65 -10.37 8.67
CA ILE A 135 -11.27 -9.48 7.69
C ILE A 135 -10.21 -9.04 6.67
N LEU A 136 -10.53 -9.18 5.39
CA LEU A 136 -9.66 -8.87 4.27
C LEU A 136 -10.02 -7.51 3.66
N ASP A 137 -8.98 -6.77 3.24
CA ASP A 137 -9.15 -5.56 2.46
C ASP A 137 -9.64 -5.88 1.05
N TRP A 138 -10.55 -5.05 0.51
CA TRP A 138 -11.00 -5.13 -0.87
C TRP A 138 -9.96 -4.51 -1.84
N THR A 139 -8.80 -5.15 -1.99
CA THR A 139 -7.68 -4.61 -2.76
C THR A 139 -6.69 -5.69 -3.18
N ASP A 140 -6.12 -5.56 -4.37
CA ASP A 140 -4.96 -6.33 -4.83
C ASP A 140 -3.69 -5.47 -4.79
N ARG A 141 -2.54 -6.04 -4.43
CA ARG A 141 -1.29 -5.30 -4.23
C ARG A 141 -0.13 -5.97 -4.97
N LEU A 142 0.82 -5.17 -5.45
CA LEU A 142 2.17 -5.60 -5.79
C LEU A 142 3.12 -5.02 -4.74
N TYR A 143 3.68 -5.86 -3.89
CA TYR A 143 4.62 -5.44 -2.85
C TYR A 143 6.05 -5.77 -3.25
N LEU A 144 6.94 -4.77 -3.24
CA LEU A 144 8.34 -4.90 -3.63
C LEU A 144 9.23 -4.21 -2.61
N ILE A 145 10.33 -4.86 -2.22
CA ILE A 145 11.38 -4.24 -1.43
C ILE A 145 12.34 -3.54 -2.39
N LEU A 146 12.50 -2.23 -2.21
CA LEU A 146 13.36 -1.40 -3.05
C LEU A 146 14.73 -1.12 -2.42
N SER A 147 14.83 -1.18 -1.08
CA SER A 147 16.03 -0.86 -0.32
C SER A 147 16.16 -1.76 0.93
N PRO A 148 17.37 -2.18 1.31
CA PRO A 148 18.64 -1.94 0.61
C PRO A 148 18.75 -2.73 -0.70
N GLU A 149 19.65 -2.31 -1.59
CA GLU A 149 19.70 -2.81 -2.97
C GLU A 149 20.00 -4.31 -3.08
N ASP A 150 20.77 -4.85 -2.13
CA ASP A 150 21.17 -6.25 -2.02
C ASP A 150 20.02 -7.18 -1.57
N GLN A 151 18.93 -6.62 -1.05
CA GLN A 151 17.72 -7.37 -0.67
C GLN A 151 16.67 -7.42 -1.79
N ARG A 152 16.90 -6.74 -2.92
CA ARG A 152 15.94 -6.71 -4.04
C ARG A 152 15.78 -8.08 -4.68
N GLN A 153 14.55 -8.57 -4.71
CA GLN A 153 14.20 -9.84 -5.36
C GLN A 153 13.59 -9.60 -6.74
N PHE A 154 14.43 -9.44 -7.76
CA PHE A 154 14.01 -9.15 -9.14
C PHE A 154 13.04 -10.18 -9.75
N LYS A 155 12.98 -11.40 -9.22
CA LYS A 155 11.97 -12.40 -9.64
C LYS A 155 10.52 -11.92 -9.45
N PHE A 156 10.28 -10.97 -8.54
CA PHE A 156 8.96 -10.38 -8.30
C PHE A 156 8.72 -9.08 -9.08
N TRP A 157 9.73 -8.57 -9.77
CA TRP A 157 9.64 -7.31 -10.49
C TRP A 157 9.02 -7.57 -11.88
N PRO A 158 7.90 -6.92 -12.22
CA PRO A 158 7.29 -7.01 -13.53
C PRO A 158 8.25 -6.67 -14.67
N GLU A 159 8.23 -7.50 -15.71
CA GLU A 159 8.92 -7.21 -16.99
C GLU A 159 8.02 -6.40 -17.93
N LYS A 160 6.74 -6.26 -17.58
CA LYS A 160 5.74 -5.51 -18.33
C LYS A 160 5.01 -4.54 -17.39
N PRO A 161 4.87 -3.26 -17.79
CA PRO A 161 5.41 -2.65 -19.01
C PRO A 161 6.95 -2.59 -19.01
N GLU A 162 7.59 -2.44 -20.18
CA GLU A 162 9.07 -2.49 -20.33
C GLU A 162 9.84 -1.47 -19.48
N ILE A 163 9.17 -0.41 -19.05
CA ILE A 163 9.72 0.70 -18.24
C ILE A 163 9.40 0.56 -16.75
N PHE A 164 9.00 -0.62 -16.29
CA PHE A 164 8.84 -0.93 -14.86
C PHE A 164 10.20 -0.85 -14.14
#